data_AF-A0A7K5T9Z8-F1
#
_entry.id   AF-A0A7K5T9Z8-F1
#
_cell.length_a   1.000
_cell.length_b   1.000
_cell.length_c   1.000
_cell.angle_alpha   90.00
_cell.angle_beta   90.00
_cell.angle_gamma   90.00
#
_symmetry.space_group_name_H-M   'P 1'
#
loop_
_entity.id
_entity.type
_entity.pdbx_description
1 polymer ?
#
loop_
_entity_poly.entity_id
_entity_poly.type
_entity_poly.pdbx_seq_one_letter_code
_entity_poly.pdbx_strand_id
1 'polypeptide(L)'
;TAVGFGMDPDLQIDIITELDLVNSTLGVTQVSGLHNASKAFLFQDTEREIHAAPHVSEKLIQLFRNRSEFTFLATLQQKASTSGVIMSIRELEHSYFELESSGLRDEIRYHYRFSGKTRTEVFPYRLADGQWHRIAVSLSASHLLLHVDCNRIYERVIDPPETNLTPESNLWLGQRNRKHGFFKGVIQDVKIIFIPNGYITQCPNLNRTCPTCSDFLSLVQGIMDLQELLAKMTAKLNYAETRLSQLEDCHCEKTCQVNGLIYRDKDSWVEDDHCRNCTCKSGAVECRRMSCPPLECPPDALPVHVDTQCCKVCKAKCIYGGKVLAEGQRVLTKSCRECRNGVLVKVTETCPPLNCSEKDHVLPENQCCSVCRGHNFCAEGHRCGENSECKNWNTKATCECKNGYLSIQGDSAYCEDIDECAAKMHYCHANTVCVNLPGSYRCDCVTGYVRVDDFSCTEHDECGSGQHNCDENAICTNTIRGHSCTCKPGYVGNGTICRAFCEEGCRYGGTCVAPNKCLCPSGFTGSHCEK
;
A
#
# COMPACT_ATOMS: atom_id res chain seq x y z
N THR A 1 -7.09 -27.02 47.09
CA THR A 1 -6.52 -28.18 46.35
C THR A 1 -6.51 -27.83 44.88
N ALA A 2 -5.38 -27.30 44.41
CA ALA A 2 -5.22 -26.89 43.01
C ALA A 2 -4.97 -28.14 42.17
N VAL A 3 -5.87 -28.41 41.22
CA VAL A 3 -5.70 -29.47 40.23
C VAL A 3 -4.70 -28.95 39.20
N GLY A 4 -3.43 -29.30 39.37
CA GLY A 4 -2.42 -29.12 38.34
C GLY A 4 -2.81 -29.94 37.12
N PHE A 5 -2.75 -29.32 35.94
CA PHE A 5 -2.76 -30.03 34.66
C PHE A 5 -1.49 -30.89 34.59
N GLY A 6 -1.56 -32.10 35.14
CA GLY A 6 -0.51 -33.11 34.97
C GLY A 6 -0.55 -33.59 33.53
N MET A 7 0.47 -33.24 32.76
CA MET A 7 0.73 -33.86 31.45
C MET A 7 1.09 -35.33 31.67
N ASP A 8 0.66 -36.19 30.75
CA ASP A 8 0.97 -37.61 30.80
C ASP A 8 2.50 -37.81 30.77
N PRO A 9 3.11 -38.41 31.81
CA PRO A 9 4.54 -38.67 31.87
C PRO A 9 5.05 -39.54 30.71
N ASP A 10 4.17 -40.25 30.00
CA ASP A 10 4.51 -41.08 28.84
C ASP A 10 4.76 -40.26 27.55
N LEU A 11 4.53 -38.94 27.56
CA LEU A 11 4.69 -38.06 26.39
C LEU A 11 5.86 -37.07 26.50
N GLN A 12 6.65 -37.14 27.57
CA GLN A 12 7.81 -36.28 27.80
C GLN A 12 9.01 -37.06 28.35
N ILE A 13 10.22 -36.61 28.02
CA ILE A 13 11.46 -37.07 28.63
C ILE A 13 12.17 -35.87 29.24
N ASP A 14 12.45 -35.94 30.54
CA ASP A 14 13.34 -35.00 31.22
C ASP A 14 14.76 -35.57 31.22
N ILE A 15 15.58 -35.04 30.30
CA ILE A 15 16.91 -35.56 29.99
C ILE A 15 17.84 -35.39 31.18
N ILE A 16 17.71 -34.31 31.96
CA ILE A 16 18.57 -34.07 33.11
C ILE A 16 18.31 -35.10 34.21
N THR A 17 17.04 -35.45 34.44
CA THR A 17 16.71 -36.48 35.44
C THR A 17 17.11 -37.88 35.02
N GLU A 18 17.03 -38.19 33.73
CA GLU A 18 17.32 -39.52 33.18
C GLU A 18 18.83 -39.78 33.01
N LEU A 19 19.65 -38.72 32.95
CA LEU A 19 21.12 -38.82 32.82
C LEU A 19 21.88 -39.03 34.14
N ASP A 20 21.19 -39.04 35.28
CA ASP A 20 21.74 -39.15 36.65
C ASP A 20 23.10 -38.44 36.85
N LEU A 21 23.15 -37.16 36.48
CA LEU A 21 24.37 -36.33 36.42
C LEU A 21 25.00 -36.03 37.80
N VAL A 22 24.54 -36.65 38.88
CA VAL A 22 24.96 -36.35 40.24
C VAL A 22 26.10 -37.30 40.65
N ASN A 23 27.30 -36.74 40.83
CA ASN A 23 28.53 -37.32 41.41
C ASN A 23 29.48 -38.14 40.51
N SER A 24 29.18 -38.45 39.24
CA SER A 24 29.94 -39.45 38.47
C SER A 24 30.62 -38.97 37.17
N THR A 25 30.30 -37.78 36.65
CA THR A 25 30.82 -37.31 35.35
C THR A 25 31.88 -36.22 35.49
N LEU A 26 33.11 -36.53 35.04
CA LEU A 26 34.22 -35.58 34.97
C LEU A 26 33.83 -34.37 34.11
N GLY A 27 34.05 -33.15 34.60
CA GLY A 27 33.77 -31.91 33.86
C GLY A 27 32.34 -31.36 33.97
N VAL A 28 31.49 -31.95 34.81
CA VAL A 28 30.14 -31.46 35.10
C VAL A 28 30.00 -31.22 36.59
N THR A 29 29.45 -30.06 36.97
CA THR A 29 29.21 -29.72 38.38
C THR A 29 27.81 -29.17 38.56
N GLN A 30 27.09 -29.61 39.58
CA GLN A 30 25.77 -29.06 39.89
C GLN A 30 25.92 -27.64 40.45
N VAL A 31 25.13 -26.71 39.93
CA VAL A 31 25.13 -25.28 40.32
C VAL A 31 23.71 -24.76 40.52
N SER A 32 23.57 -23.57 41.08
CA SER A 32 22.29 -22.85 41.11
C SER A 32 21.94 -22.36 39.70
N GLY A 33 20.73 -22.68 39.25
CA GLY A 33 20.22 -22.29 37.93
C GLY A 33 19.43 -20.99 37.93
N LEU A 34 18.69 -20.74 36.85
CA LEU A 34 17.74 -19.64 36.71
C LEU A 34 16.64 -19.68 37.79
N HIS A 35 16.22 -20.88 38.20
CA HIS A 35 15.27 -21.09 39.28
C HIS A 35 15.58 -22.33 40.11
N ASN A 36 15.00 -22.41 41.31
CA ASN A 36 15.27 -23.47 42.28
C ASN A 36 14.41 -24.73 42.09
N ALA A 37 13.48 -24.75 41.14
CA ALA A 37 12.55 -25.86 40.93
C ALA A 37 13.18 -27.10 40.28
N SER A 38 14.33 -26.95 39.61
CA SER A 38 15.05 -28.02 38.93
C SER A 38 16.56 -27.88 39.10
N LYS A 39 17.30 -28.96 38.85
CA LYS A 39 18.76 -28.98 38.95
C LYS A 39 19.38 -28.34 37.71
N ALA A 40 20.41 -27.53 37.90
CA ALA A 40 21.22 -26.96 36.83
C ALA A 40 22.65 -27.50 36.91
N PHE A 41 23.27 -27.69 35.75
CA PHE A 41 24.61 -28.27 35.66
C PHE A 41 25.51 -27.36 34.83
N LEU A 42 26.69 -27.05 35.38
CA LEU A 42 27.76 -26.33 34.72
C LEU A 42 28.64 -27.32 33.95
N PHE A 43 28.72 -27.12 32.65
CA PHE A 43 29.53 -27.87 31.71
C PHE A 43 30.86 -27.13 31.50
N GLN A 44 31.95 -27.74 31.96
CA GLN A 44 33.30 -27.18 31.87
C GLN A 44 33.95 -27.49 30.53
N ASP A 45 35.07 -26.83 30.22
CA ASP A 45 35.83 -27.03 28.98
C ASP A 45 36.84 -28.18 29.12
N THR A 46 36.37 -29.36 29.54
CA THR A 46 37.18 -30.57 29.72
C THR A 46 36.59 -31.75 28.97
N GLU A 47 37.43 -32.72 28.61
CA GLU A 47 36.97 -33.99 28.04
C GLU A 47 36.00 -34.66 29.02
N ARG A 48 34.85 -35.10 28.48
CA ARG A 48 33.74 -35.64 29.24
C ARG A 48 32.88 -36.52 28.35
N GLU A 49 32.12 -37.39 28.99
CA GLU A 49 31.28 -38.38 28.32
C GLU A 49 29.90 -38.38 28.96
N ILE A 50 29.01 -37.56 28.41
CA ILE A 50 27.63 -37.38 28.88
C ILE A 50 26.70 -37.88 27.78
N HIS A 51 26.40 -39.17 27.83
CA HIS A 51 25.37 -39.78 27.00
C HIS A 51 24.36 -40.53 27.86
N ALA A 52 23.17 -40.71 27.31
CA ALA A 52 22.09 -41.41 27.99
C ALA A 52 22.40 -42.90 28.16
N ALA A 53 21.98 -43.45 29.30
CA ALA A 53 22.05 -44.88 29.53
C ALA A 53 21.21 -45.63 28.46
N PRO A 54 21.57 -46.89 28.10
CA PRO A 54 20.91 -47.60 27.01
C PRO A 54 19.38 -47.67 27.13
N HIS A 55 18.85 -47.85 28.33
CA HIS A 55 17.40 -47.90 28.59
C HIS A 55 16.68 -46.57 28.30
N VAL A 56 17.35 -45.43 28.53
CA VAL A 56 16.81 -44.09 28.21
C VAL A 56 16.83 -43.88 26.70
N SER A 57 17.90 -44.30 26.02
CA SER A 57 17.99 -44.27 24.56
C SER A 57 16.91 -45.14 23.92
N GLU A 58 16.64 -46.35 24.45
CA GLU A 58 15.54 -47.21 23.99
C GLU A 58 14.17 -46.54 24.17
N LYS A 59 13.90 -45.94 25.33
CA LYS A 59 12.67 -45.18 25.59
C LYS A 59 12.51 -44.02 24.60
N LEU A 60 13.59 -43.30 24.32
CA LEU A 60 13.60 -42.21 23.34
C LEU A 60 13.30 -42.73 21.93
N ILE A 61 13.93 -43.81 21.50
CA ILE A 61 13.67 -44.46 20.21
C ILE A 61 12.20 -44.87 20.08
N GLN A 62 11.61 -45.41 21.15
CA GLN A 62 10.18 -45.76 21.17
C GLN A 62 9.27 -44.55 21.02
N LEU A 63 9.61 -43.40 21.62
CA LEU A 63 8.79 -42.17 21.50
C LEU A 63 8.92 -41.49 20.13
N PHE A 64 10.09 -41.55 19.50
CA PHE A 64 10.27 -41.08 18.12
C PHE A 64 9.55 -41.99 17.11
N ARG A 65 9.31 -43.26 17.48
CA ARG A 65 8.58 -44.22 16.63
C ARG A 65 7.13 -43.76 16.46
N ASN A 66 6.74 -43.54 15.20
CA ASN A 66 5.39 -43.13 14.82
C ASN A 66 4.97 -41.73 15.32
N ARG A 67 5.92 -40.87 15.69
CA ARG A 67 5.68 -39.46 16.01
C ARG A 67 6.58 -38.57 15.16
N SER A 68 5.96 -37.71 14.37
CA SER A 68 6.62 -36.70 13.55
C SER A 68 6.61 -35.31 14.19
N GLU A 69 6.03 -35.19 15.38
CA GLU A 69 5.91 -33.94 16.12
C GLU A 69 6.57 -34.04 17.48
N PHE A 70 7.51 -33.15 17.74
CA PHE A 70 8.15 -33.03 19.04
C PHE A 70 8.68 -31.63 19.25
N THR A 71 8.86 -31.26 20.52
CA THR A 71 9.49 -30.01 20.93
C THR A 71 10.65 -30.30 21.85
N PHE A 72 11.83 -29.81 21.48
CA PHE A 72 12.99 -29.75 22.35
C PHE A 72 12.97 -28.45 23.14
N LEU A 73 13.21 -28.54 24.46
CA LEU A 73 13.25 -27.42 25.39
C LEU A 73 14.56 -27.46 26.15
N ALA A 74 15.18 -26.31 26.33
CA ALA A 74 16.28 -26.15 27.26
C ALA A 74 16.31 -24.72 27.81
N THR A 75 16.79 -24.59 29.05
CA THR A 75 17.16 -23.31 29.65
C THR A 75 18.68 -23.31 29.80
N LEU A 76 19.37 -22.34 29.21
CA LEU A 76 20.84 -22.35 29.17
C LEU A 76 21.43 -20.96 29.39
N GLN A 77 22.63 -20.94 29.93
CA GLN A 77 23.49 -19.77 30.03
C GLN A 77 24.84 -20.13 29.43
N GLN A 78 25.10 -19.68 28.20
CA GLN A 78 26.31 -20.02 27.47
C GLN A 78 27.40 -18.98 27.69
N LYS A 79 28.64 -19.42 27.90
CA LYS A 79 29.79 -18.51 28.06
C LYS A 79 29.96 -17.68 26.78
N ALA A 80 30.18 -16.38 26.95
CA ALA A 80 30.25 -15.43 25.84
C ALA A 80 31.24 -15.87 24.74
N SER A 81 30.81 -15.76 23.48
CA SER A 81 31.61 -16.07 22.28
C SER A 81 32.14 -17.51 22.19
N THR A 82 31.58 -18.45 22.95
CA THR A 82 31.92 -19.88 22.84
C THR A 82 30.97 -20.60 21.89
N SER A 83 31.44 -21.65 21.22
CA SER A 83 30.60 -22.55 20.42
C SER A 83 30.50 -23.92 21.07
N GLY A 84 29.34 -24.55 20.99
CA GLY A 84 29.12 -25.88 21.55
C GLY A 84 27.76 -26.46 21.22
N VAL A 85 27.66 -27.79 21.32
CA VAL A 85 26.43 -28.54 21.06
C VAL A 85 25.62 -28.65 22.34
N ILE A 86 24.37 -28.20 22.27
CA ILE A 86 23.44 -28.23 23.41
C ILE A 86 22.93 -29.66 23.59
N MET A 87 22.51 -30.31 22.50
CA MET A 87 22.02 -31.69 22.49
C MET A 87 22.28 -32.32 21.12
N SER A 88 22.61 -33.61 21.10
CA SER A 88 22.79 -34.40 19.87
C SER A 88 22.23 -35.82 20.03
N ILE A 89 21.46 -36.29 19.05
CA ILE A 89 21.04 -37.67 18.88
C ILE A 89 21.73 -38.17 17.62
N ARG A 90 22.65 -39.12 17.78
CA ARG A 90 23.49 -39.60 16.69
C ARG A 90 23.70 -41.09 16.70
N GLU A 91 23.91 -41.63 15.52
CA GLU A 91 24.37 -42.99 15.27
C GLU A 91 25.66 -42.88 14.45
N LEU A 92 26.80 -43.29 15.00
CA LEU A 92 28.10 -43.18 14.34
C LEU A 92 28.34 -41.74 13.82
N GLU A 93 28.37 -41.53 12.50
CA GLU A 93 28.55 -40.23 11.83
C GLU A 93 27.22 -39.53 11.45
N HIS A 94 26.07 -40.18 11.65
CA HIS A 94 24.76 -39.64 11.30
C HIS A 94 24.13 -38.90 12.48
N SER A 95 23.74 -37.64 12.26
CA SER A 95 23.01 -36.82 13.23
C SER A 95 21.52 -36.81 12.88
N TYR A 96 20.69 -37.40 13.73
CA TYR A 96 19.23 -37.36 13.58
C TYR A 96 18.64 -36.05 14.13
N PHE A 97 19.23 -35.54 15.22
CA PHE A 97 18.89 -34.25 15.79
C PHE A 97 20.16 -33.69 16.43
N GLU A 98 20.61 -32.52 16.04
CA GLU A 98 21.68 -31.83 16.76
C GLU A 98 21.45 -30.33 16.77
N LEU A 99 21.43 -29.76 17.97
CA LEU A 99 21.30 -28.32 18.17
C LEU A 99 22.63 -27.76 18.65
N GLU A 100 23.25 -26.96 17.81
CA GLU A 100 24.54 -26.32 18.05
C GLU A 100 24.35 -24.80 18.18
N SER A 101 25.00 -24.21 19.18
CA SER A 101 25.08 -22.76 19.32
C SER A 101 26.50 -22.30 19.01
N SER A 102 26.65 -21.39 18.04
CA SER A 102 27.94 -20.87 17.61
C SER A 102 28.10 -19.41 18.00
N GLY A 103 28.78 -19.17 19.13
CA GLY A 103 29.06 -17.81 19.61
C GLY A 103 30.07 -17.03 18.77
N LEU A 104 30.87 -17.69 17.94
CA LEU A 104 31.79 -17.02 17.01
C LEU A 104 31.10 -16.46 15.77
N ARG A 105 29.95 -17.03 15.39
CA ARG A 105 29.18 -16.65 14.21
C ARG A 105 27.84 -16.00 14.56
N ASP A 106 27.49 -15.93 15.85
CA ASP A 106 26.19 -15.46 16.33
C ASP A 106 25.02 -16.21 15.69
N GLU A 107 25.11 -17.54 15.67
CA GLU A 107 24.15 -18.41 14.98
C GLU A 107 23.78 -19.63 15.81
N ILE A 108 22.53 -20.05 15.73
CA ILE A 108 22.03 -21.36 16.16
C ILE A 108 21.94 -22.24 14.91
N ARG A 109 22.44 -23.47 15.00
CA ARG A 109 22.46 -24.44 13.90
C ARG A 109 21.70 -25.68 14.31
N TYR A 110 20.72 -26.06 13.51
CA TYR A 110 19.98 -27.29 13.66
C TYR A 110 20.38 -28.27 12.56
N HIS A 111 21.04 -29.36 12.94
CA HIS A 111 21.43 -30.43 12.01
C HIS A 111 20.47 -31.61 12.13
N TYR A 112 20.00 -32.09 10.99
CA TYR A 112 19.06 -33.20 10.92
C TYR A 112 19.29 -34.04 9.67
N ARG A 113 18.61 -35.17 9.55
CA ARG A 113 18.72 -36.07 8.41
C ARG A 113 17.42 -36.13 7.61
N PHE A 114 17.53 -36.09 6.30
CA PHE A 114 16.40 -36.27 5.37
C PHE A 114 16.82 -37.09 4.16
N SER A 115 16.09 -38.16 3.86
CA SER A 115 16.36 -39.08 2.75
C SER A 115 17.82 -39.55 2.71
N GLY A 116 18.37 -39.90 3.86
CA GLY A 116 19.74 -40.38 4.05
C GLY A 116 20.82 -39.29 4.06
N LYS A 117 20.50 -38.04 3.75
CA LYS A 117 21.44 -36.90 3.69
C LYS A 117 21.34 -35.99 4.91
N THR A 118 22.47 -35.46 5.36
CA THR A 118 22.51 -34.44 6.42
C THR A 118 22.08 -33.08 5.87
N ARG A 119 21.24 -32.38 6.63
CA ARG A 119 20.75 -31.03 6.39
C ARG A 119 21.09 -30.14 7.59
N THR A 120 21.24 -28.84 7.35
CA THR A 120 21.56 -27.86 8.40
C THR A 120 20.73 -26.61 8.19
N GLU A 121 19.91 -26.26 9.17
CA GLU A 121 19.26 -24.96 9.25
C GLU A 121 20.09 -24.01 10.11
N VAL A 122 20.27 -22.78 9.64
CA VAL A 122 21.06 -21.75 10.32
C VAL A 122 20.16 -20.58 10.67
N PHE A 123 20.14 -20.23 11.96
CA PHE A 123 19.35 -19.14 12.52
C PHE A 123 20.29 -18.08 13.09
N PRO A 124 20.36 -16.87 12.51
CA PRO A 124 21.13 -15.77 13.07
C PRO A 124 20.58 -15.37 14.44
N TYR A 125 21.22 -15.82 15.52
CA TYR A 125 20.85 -15.48 16.88
C TYR A 125 22.03 -15.74 17.82
N ARG A 126 22.36 -14.73 18.63
CA ARG A 126 23.43 -14.81 19.62
C ARG A 126 22.90 -15.38 20.94
N LEU A 127 23.07 -16.68 21.17
CA LEU A 127 22.84 -17.30 22.49
C LEU A 127 24.06 -17.20 23.43
N ALA A 128 25.26 -17.00 22.88
CA ALA A 128 26.51 -16.98 23.63
C ALA A 128 26.86 -15.55 24.06
N ASP A 129 26.01 -14.93 24.88
CA ASP A 129 26.20 -13.57 25.43
C ASP A 129 26.45 -13.57 26.95
N GLY A 130 26.37 -14.73 27.60
CA GLY A 130 26.53 -14.88 29.05
C GLY A 130 25.24 -14.69 29.85
N GLN A 131 24.10 -14.43 29.21
CA GLN A 131 22.79 -14.33 29.84
C GLN A 131 22.04 -15.66 29.81
N TRP A 132 20.97 -15.74 30.61
CA TRP A 132 20.08 -16.90 30.62
C TRP A 132 19.08 -16.80 29.48
N HIS A 133 18.96 -17.88 28.71
CA HIS A 133 17.99 -18.00 27.64
C HIS A 133 17.14 -19.27 27.79
N ARG A 134 15.87 -19.15 27.42
CA ARG A 134 14.94 -20.26 27.28
C ARG A 134 14.74 -20.56 25.81
N ILE A 135 15.20 -21.72 25.35
CA ILE A 135 15.07 -22.13 23.95
C ILE A 135 14.03 -23.23 23.80
N ALA A 136 13.18 -23.09 22.78
CA ALA A 136 12.25 -24.13 22.37
C ALA A 136 12.31 -24.33 20.85
N VAL A 137 12.63 -25.54 20.42
CA VAL A 137 12.64 -25.94 19.01
C VAL A 137 11.52 -26.94 18.80
N SER A 138 10.43 -26.51 18.15
CA SER A 138 9.30 -27.36 17.81
C SER A 138 9.37 -27.77 16.35
N LEU A 139 9.21 -29.07 16.12
CA LEU A 139 9.20 -29.69 14.80
C LEU A 139 7.85 -30.35 14.58
N SER A 140 7.19 -30.06 13.46
CA SER A 140 5.93 -30.69 13.04
C SER A 140 6.02 -30.99 11.55
N ALA A 141 6.21 -32.26 11.19
CA ALA A 141 6.36 -32.73 9.81
C ALA A 141 7.40 -31.93 8.99
N SER A 142 6.98 -30.86 8.30
CA SER A 142 7.82 -29.97 7.49
C SER A 142 8.00 -28.55 8.06
N HIS A 143 7.62 -28.31 9.31
CA HIS A 143 7.68 -27.00 9.96
C HIS A 143 8.62 -27.03 11.17
N LEU A 144 9.51 -26.04 11.24
CA LEU A 144 10.39 -25.77 12.38
C LEU A 144 10.05 -24.39 12.97
N LEU A 145 9.75 -24.38 14.26
CA LEU A 145 9.52 -23.16 15.04
C LEU A 145 10.61 -23.04 16.10
N LEU A 146 11.36 -21.94 16.06
CA LEU A 146 12.37 -21.61 17.07
C LEU A 146 11.86 -20.47 17.94
N HIS A 147 11.71 -20.74 19.23
CA HIS A 147 11.45 -19.74 20.24
C HIS A 147 12.68 -19.50 21.09
N VAL A 148 12.93 -18.24 21.42
CA VAL A 148 13.91 -17.83 22.43
C VAL A 148 13.22 -16.86 23.39
N ASP A 149 13.33 -17.12 24.69
CA ASP A 149 12.74 -16.33 25.77
C ASP A 149 11.24 -16.10 25.61
N CYS A 150 10.54 -17.17 25.20
CA CYS A 150 9.10 -17.18 24.93
C CYS A 150 8.65 -16.31 23.74
N ASN A 151 9.57 -15.84 22.90
CA ASN A 151 9.26 -15.15 21.66
C ASN A 151 9.53 -16.09 20.48
N ARG A 152 8.61 -16.14 19.51
CA ARG A 152 8.82 -16.87 18.26
C ARG A 152 9.79 -16.08 17.38
N ILE A 153 11.06 -16.52 17.33
CA ILE A 153 12.11 -15.81 16.60
C ILE A 153 12.13 -16.22 15.13
N TYR A 154 11.98 -17.52 14.85
CA TYR A 154 11.98 -18.03 13.48
C TYR A 154 10.90 -19.09 13.25
N GLU A 155 10.35 -19.06 12.03
CA GLU A 155 9.50 -20.08 11.46
C GLU A 155 10.07 -20.47 10.09
N ARG A 156 10.35 -21.76 9.90
CA ARG A 156 10.94 -22.29 8.67
C ARG A 156 10.17 -23.51 8.20
N VAL A 157 9.96 -23.58 6.89
CA VAL A 157 9.58 -24.83 6.22
C VAL A 157 10.86 -25.58 5.92
N ILE A 158 11.00 -26.80 6.47
CA ILE A 158 12.17 -27.66 6.34
C ILE A 158 11.78 -28.98 5.69
N ASP A 159 12.76 -29.67 5.10
CA ASP A 159 12.55 -31.07 4.73
C ASP A 159 12.19 -31.89 5.99
N PRO A 160 11.25 -32.85 5.95
CA PRO A 160 10.85 -33.60 7.13
C PRO A 160 11.99 -34.39 7.78
N PRO A 161 12.33 -34.15 9.06
CA PRO A 161 13.43 -34.85 9.70
C PRO A 161 13.10 -36.34 9.89
N GLU A 162 14.09 -37.19 9.67
CA GLU A 162 13.97 -38.63 9.91
C GLU A 162 13.79 -38.92 11.40
N THR A 163 12.65 -39.53 11.74
CA THR A 163 12.33 -39.96 13.11
C THR A 163 12.58 -41.46 13.35
N ASN A 164 13.06 -42.18 12.32
CA ASN A 164 13.42 -43.59 12.41
C ASN A 164 14.81 -43.75 13.04
N LEU A 165 14.87 -43.57 14.36
CA LEU A 165 16.08 -43.82 15.14
C LEU A 165 16.36 -45.33 15.20
N THR A 166 17.64 -45.70 15.08
CA THR A 166 18.10 -47.08 15.22
C THR A 166 18.38 -47.41 16.69
N PRO A 167 18.37 -48.70 17.09
CA PRO A 167 18.77 -49.14 18.43
C PRO A 167 20.18 -48.69 18.88
N GLU A 168 21.07 -48.35 17.93
CA GLU A 168 22.43 -47.88 18.22
C GLU A 168 22.53 -46.35 18.37
N SER A 169 21.40 -45.64 18.28
CA SER A 169 21.35 -44.19 18.44
C SER A 169 21.62 -43.78 19.88
N ASN A 170 22.58 -42.88 20.08
CA ASN A 170 22.98 -42.37 21.39
C ASN A 170 22.56 -40.90 21.55
N LEU A 171 21.95 -40.59 22.70
CA LEU A 171 21.63 -39.23 23.12
C LEU A 171 22.81 -38.63 23.89
N TRP A 172 23.32 -37.48 23.45
CA TRP A 172 24.38 -36.71 24.08
C TRP A 172 23.86 -35.34 24.54
N LEU A 173 24.25 -34.92 25.73
CA LEU A 173 23.91 -33.61 26.29
C LEU A 173 25.16 -32.76 26.48
N GLY A 174 25.12 -31.51 25.99
CA GLY A 174 26.23 -30.57 26.13
C GLY A 174 27.50 -30.97 25.36
N GLN A 175 27.42 -31.93 24.44
CA GLN A 175 28.52 -32.40 23.60
C GLN A 175 28.02 -33.08 22.33
N ARG A 176 28.83 -33.07 21.27
CA ARG A 176 28.55 -33.78 20.00
C ARG A 176 28.96 -35.25 20.07
N ASN A 177 30.09 -35.53 20.70
CA ASN A 177 30.64 -36.86 20.95
C ASN A 177 31.66 -36.75 22.11
N ARG A 178 32.43 -37.81 22.36
CA ARG A 178 33.44 -37.83 23.43
C ARG A 178 34.58 -36.80 23.27
N LYS A 179 34.90 -36.37 22.05
CA LYS A 179 36.09 -35.53 21.76
C LYS A 179 35.79 -34.11 21.26
N HIS A 180 34.58 -33.84 20.78
CA HIS A 180 34.24 -32.61 20.06
C HIS A 180 32.89 -32.03 20.48
N GLY A 181 32.69 -30.73 20.19
CA GLY A 181 31.41 -30.04 20.32
C GLY A 181 31.01 -29.69 21.76
N PHE A 182 31.98 -29.54 22.66
CA PHE A 182 31.74 -29.25 24.07
C PHE A 182 31.02 -27.91 24.30
N PHE A 183 29.81 -27.96 24.86
CA PHE A 183 29.13 -26.79 25.41
C PHE A 183 29.86 -26.25 26.64
N LYS A 184 29.91 -24.92 26.77
CA LYS A 184 30.58 -24.22 27.88
C LYS A 184 29.59 -23.26 28.52
N GLY A 185 29.10 -23.61 29.70
CA GLY A 185 28.04 -22.84 30.34
C GLY A 185 27.16 -23.71 31.22
N VAL A 186 26.03 -23.16 31.64
CA VAL A 186 25.07 -23.85 32.50
C VAL A 186 23.87 -24.28 31.66
N ILE A 187 23.40 -25.52 31.84
CA ILE A 187 22.16 -26.02 31.25
C ILE A 187 21.21 -26.47 32.37
N GLN A 188 19.92 -26.16 32.20
CA GLN A 188 18.82 -26.45 33.10
C GLN A 188 17.56 -26.80 32.27
N ASP A 189 16.60 -27.55 32.84
CA ASP A 189 15.29 -27.88 32.25
C ASP A 189 15.33 -28.42 30.81
N VAL A 190 16.11 -29.49 30.59
CA VAL A 190 16.21 -30.09 29.26
C VAL A 190 15.15 -31.15 29.08
N LYS A 191 14.22 -30.90 28.15
CA LYS A 191 13.08 -31.80 27.91
C LYS A 191 12.82 -32.00 26.43
N ILE A 192 12.38 -33.21 26.08
CA ILE A 192 11.73 -33.47 24.80
C ILE A 192 10.27 -33.79 25.07
N ILE A 193 9.37 -33.10 24.38
CA ILE A 193 7.93 -33.24 24.56
C ILE A 193 7.30 -33.61 23.22
N PHE A 194 6.57 -34.73 23.19
CA PHE A 194 5.93 -35.26 21.98
C PHE A 194 4.44 -34.92 21.96
N ILE A 195 4.12 -33.63 22.06
CA ILE A 195 2.78 -33.08 21.87
C ILE A 195 2.85 -31.83 20.98
N PRO A 196 1.77 -31.51 20.25
CA PRO A 196 1.66 -30.24 19.55
C PRO A 196 1.81 -29.08 20.54
N ASN A 197 2.52 -28.04 20.12
CA ASN A 197 2.79 -26.85 20.94
C ASN A 197 3.48 -27.12 22.29
N GLY A 198 4.39 -28.09 22.36
CA GLY A 198 5.15 -28.42 23.57
C GLY A 198 5.90 -27.23 24.20
N TYR A 199 6.21 -26.17 23.44
CA TYR A 199 6.81 -24.93 23.93
C TYR A 199 5.98 -24.21 25.01
N ILE A 200 4.66 -24.46 25.06
CA ILE A 200 3.76 -23.90 26.08
C ILE A 200 4.18 -24.32 27.49
N THR A 201 4.83 -25.47 27.65
CA THR A 201 5.27 -25.96 28.97
C THR A 201 6.37 -25.09 29.58
N GLN A 202 7.26 -24.52 28.76
CA GLN A 202 8.28 -23.56 29.20
C GLN A 202 7.72 -22.14 29.26
N CYS A 203 6.65 -21.86 28.51
CA CYS A 203 6.06 -20.54 28.33
C CYS A 203 4.51 -20.58 28.38
N PRO A 204 3.90 -20.79 29.56
CA PRO A 204 2.45 -20.99 29.70
C PRO A 204 1.61 -19.78 29.29
N ASN A 205 2.21 -18.59 29.25
CA ASN A 205 1.54 -17.34 28.86
C ASN A 205 1.29 -17.24 27.35
N LEU A 206 1.96 -18.04 26.49
CA LEU A 206 1.59 -18.15 25.07
C LEU A 206 0.20 -18.75 24.86
N ASN A 207 -0.31 -19.52 25.83
CA ASN A 207 -1.62 -20.17 25.76
C ASN A 207 -2.76 -19.32 26.38
N ARG A 208 -2.48 -18.09 26.83
CA ARG A 208 -3.49 -17.26 27.52
C ARG A 208 -4.35 -16.41 26.59
N THR A 209 -4.29 -16.65 25.28
CA THR A 209 -5.11 -15.92 24.31
C THR A 209 -5.65 -16.89 23.27
N CYS A 210 -6.96 -17.12 23.40
CA CYS A 210 -7.96 -17.55 22.42
C CYS A 210 -7.44 -17.82 20.98
N PRO A 211 -7.95 -18.86 20.27
CA PRO A 211 -7.54 -19.19 18.90
C PRO A 211 -7.74 -18.05 17.87
N THR A 212 -8.57 -17.04 18.19
CA THR A 212 -8.77 -15.83 17.36
C THR A 212 -7.76 -14.71 17.63
N CYS A 213 -6.87 -14.89 18.60
CA CYS A 213 -5.93 -13.88 19.05
C CYS A 213 -4.52 -14.06 18.50
N SER A 214 -4.18 -15.23 17.93
CA SER A 214 -2.98 -15.32 17.08
C SER A 214 -3.10 -14.36 15.90
N ASP A 215 -4.32 -14.21 15.36
CA ASP A 215 -4.60 -13.22 14.34
C ASP A 215 -4.65 -11.79 14.91
N PHE A 216 -5.19 -11.57 16.11
CA PHE A 216 -5.19 -10.23 16.72
C PHE A 216 -3.80 -9.76 17.17
N LEU A 217 -2.95 -10.63 17.72
CA LEU A 217 -1.56 -10.31 18.05
C LEU A 217 -0.70 -10.27 16.80
N SER A 218 -0.96 -11.06 15.76
CA SER A 218 -0.31 -10.88 14.45
C SER A 218 -0.82 -9.63 13.73
N LEU A 219 -2.04 -9.18 14.01
CA LEU A 219 -2.58 -7.91 13.53
C LEU A 219 -2.01 -6.75 14.35
N VAL A 220 -1.88 -6.86 15.67
CA VAL A 220 -1.26 -5.84 16.54
C VAL A 220 0.24 -5.77 16.26
N GLN A 221 0.93 -6.90 16.16
CA GLN A 221 2.32 -6.97 15.71
C GLN A 221 2.44 -6.50 14.28
N GLY A 222 1.51 -6.86 13.39
CA GLY A 222 1.44 -6.37 12.02
C GLY A 222 1.20 -4.86 11.95
N ILE A 223 0.40 -4.30 12.85
CA ILE A 223 0.16 -2.85 13.01
C ILE A 223 1.39 -2.18 13.60
N MET A 224 2.07 -2.79 14.57
CA MET A 224 3.32 -2.27 15.14
C MET A 224 4.47 -2.33 14.14
N ASP A 225 4.55 -3.41 13.36
CA ASP A 225 5.49 -3.59 12.26
C ASP A 225 5.17 -2.60 11.13
N LEU A 226 3.89 -2.39 10.81
CA LEU A 226 3.45 -1.34 9.87
C LEU A 226 3.73 0.05 10.42
N GLN A 227 3.57 0.30 11.72
CA GLN A 227 3.92 1.56 12.36
C GLN A 227 5.44 1.76 12.39
N GLU A 228 6.23 0.71 12.55
CA GLU A 228 7.69 0.75 12.47
C GLU A 228 8.14 0.93 11.01
N LEU A 229 7.48 0.27 10.05
CA LEU A 229 7.73 0.45 8.63
C LEU A 229 7.30 1.84 8.19
N LEU A 230 6.17 2.36 8.68
CA LEU A 230 5.73 3.73 8.47
C LEU A 230 6.69 4.69 9.15
N ALA A 231 7.16 4.46 10.37
CA ALA A 231 8.15 5.31 11.02
C ALA A 231 9.50 5.28 10.30
N LYS A 232 9.94 4.11 9.80
CA LYS A 232 11.13 3.96 8.97
C LYS A 232 10.94 4.57 7.59
N MET A 233 9.76 4.45 6.98
CA MET A 233 9.42 5.06 5.69
C MET A 233 9.28 6.55 5.85
N THR A 234 8.65 7.08 6.89
CA THR A 234 8.59 8.49 7.25
C THR A 234 9.96 9.01 7.62
N ALA A 235 10.82 8.25 8.31
CA ALA A 235 12.21 8.65 8.55
C ALA A 235 13.04 8.63 7.25
N LYS A 236 12.84 7.64 6.38
CA LYS A 236 13.45 7.61 5.04
C LYS A 236 12.88 8.67 4.11
N LEU A 237 11.60 9.01 4.24
CA LEU A 237 10.90 10.01 3.47
C LEU A 237 11.36 11.37 3.95
N ASN A 238 11.42 11.62 5.26
CA ASN A 238 11.95 12.84 5.87
C ASN A 238 13.46 12.96 5.62
N TYR A 239 14.22 11.86 5.55
CA TYR A 239 15.61 11.83 5.07
C TYR A 239 15.72 12.10 3.57
N ALA A 240 14.80 11.57 2.78
CA ALA A 240 14.71 11.82 1.34
C ALA A 240 14.21 13.23 1.06
N GLU A 241 13.37 13.81 1.91
CA GLU A 241 12.78 15.15 1.88
C GLU A 241 13.78 16.17 2.41
N THR A 242 14.64 15.82 3.38
CA THR A 242 15.83 16.61 3.73
C THR A 242 16.91 16.52 2.67
N ARG A 243 17.13 15.36 2.03
CA ARG A 243 18.02 15.26 0.86
C ARG A 243 17.46 15.94 -0.38
N LEU A 244 16.14 15.88 -0.59
CA LEU A 244 15.42 16.59 -1.65
C LEU A 244 15.41 18.08 -1.34
N SER A 245 15.26 18.50 -0.09
CA SER A 245 15.40 19.89 0.36
C SER A 245 16.83 20.40 0.15
N GLN A 246 17.84 19.58 0.43
CA GLN A 246 19.25 19.86 0.08
C GLN A 246 19.50 19.87 -1.44
N LEU A 247 18.66 19.21 -2.23
CA LEU A 247 18.64 19.26 -3.70
C LEU A 247 17.71 20.36 -4.24
N GLU A 248 16.74 20.85 -3.47
CA GLU A 248 15.90 22.03 -3.74
C GLU A 248 16.70 23.31 -3.53
N ASP A 249 17.77 23.27 -2.72
CA ASP A 249 18.84 24.26 -2.71
C ASP A 249 19.74 24.18 -3.97
N CYS A 250 19.66 23.08 -4.73
CA CYS A 250 19.99 23.08 -6.17
C CYS A 250 18.72 23.46 -6.94
N HIS A 251 18.26 24.68 -6.71
CA HIS A 251 17.13 25.28 -7.38
C HIS A 251 17.44 25.36 -8.89
N CYS A 252 17.02 24.37 -9.67
CA CYS A 252 16.82 24.55 -11.10
C CYS A 252 15.67 25.55 -11.21
N GLU A 253 15.97 26.86 -11.23
CA GLU A 253 15.01 27.94 -11.46
C GLU A 253 14.17 27.54 -12.69
N LYS A 254 12.94 27.07 -12.46
CA LYS A 254 12.02 26.77 -13.56
C LYS A 254 11.54 28.10 -14.10
N THR A 255 12.09 28.49 -15.23
CA THR A 255 11.73 29.76 -15.86
C THR A 255 10.54 29.58 -16.80
N CYS A 256 9.60 30.51 -16.76
CA CYS A 256 8.54 30.62 -17.76
C CYS A 256 8.99 31.51 -18.91
N GLN A 257 8.86 31.06 -20.16
CA GLN A 257 9.17 31.87 -21.33
C GLN A 257 7.87 32.40 -21.95
N VAL A 258 7.67 33.72 -21.91
CA VAL A 258 6.48 34.39 -22.44
C VAL A 258 6.90 35.59 -23.28
N ASN A 259 6.44 35.66 -24.53
CA ASN A 259 6.77 36.72 -25.49
C ASN A 259 8.28 37.00 -25.63
N GLY A 260 9.11 35.95 -25.51
CA GLY A 260 10.57 36.05 -25.60
C GLY A 260 11.27 36.53 -24.32
N LEU A 261 10.52 36.89 -23.28
CA LEU A 261 11.04 37.22 -21.95
C LEU A 261 11.04 35.97 -21.06
N ILE A 262 12.04 35.88 -20.20
CA ILE A 262 12.25 34.76 -19.27
C ILE A 262 11.89 35.26 -17.88
N TYR A 263 10.84 34.70 -17.29
CA TYR A 263 10.39 35.00 -15.92
C TYR A 263 10.84 33.88 -14.98
N ARG A 264 11.36 34.25 -13.82
CA ARG A 264 11.75 33.29 -12.77
C ARG A 264 10.52 32.77 -12.03
N ASP A 265 10.70 31.67 -11.31
CA ASP A 265 9.64 31.14 -10.45
C ASP A 265 9.18 32.22 -9.44
N LYS A 266 7.86 32.44 -9.37
CA LYS A 266 7.17 33.48 -8.60
C LYS A 266 7.22 34.91 -9.16
N ASP A 267 7.93 35.16 -10.25
CA ASP A 267 7.84 36.46 -10.93
C ASP A 267 6.40 36.69 -11.39
N SER A 268 5.93 37.91 -11.11
CA SER A 268 4.58 38.36 -11.45
C SER A 268 4.70 39.51 -12.45
N TRP A 269 3.94 39.45 -13.54
CA TRP A 269 3.85 40.54 -14.51
C TRP A 269 2.41 40.76 -14.92
N VAL A 270 2.14 41.96 -15.41
CA VAL A 270 0.85 42.32 -15.97
C VAL A 270 0.98 42.27 -17.49
N GLU A 271 0.09 41.55 -18.17
CA GLU A 271 0.05 41.54 -19.64
C GLU A 271 -0.32 42.91 -20.21
N ASP A 272 -0.02 43.15 -21.49
CA ASP A 272 -0.18 44.45 -22.17
C ASP A 272 -1.61 45.05 -22.06
N ASP A 273 -2.63 44.20 -21.92
CA ASP A 273 -4.03 44.61 -21.73
C ASP A 273 -4.32 45.16 -20.31
N HIS A 274 -3.32 45.21 -19.42
CA HIS A 274 -3.44 45.67 -18.03
C HIS A 274 -4.53 44.97 -17.20
N CYS A 275 -5.02 43.82 -17.68
CA CYS A 275 -6.18 43.12 -17.13
C CYS A 275 -5.85 41.80 -16.45
N ARG A 276 -4.67 41.23 -16.73
CA ARG A 276 -4.26 39.90 -16.28
C ARG A 276 -2.97 40.04 -15.49
N ASN A 277 -2.98 39.59 -14.25
CA ASN A 277 -1.78 39.39 -13.47
C ASN A 277 -1.35 37.93 -13.65
N CYS A 278 -0.20 37.74 -14.28
CA CYS A 278 0.38 36.45 -14.56
C CYS A 278 1.51 36.17 -13.61
N THR A 279 1.53 34.96 -13.07
CA THR A 279 2.58 34.47 -12.17
C THR A 279 3.18 33.22 -12.76
N CYS A 280 4.51 33.17 -12.83
CA CYS A 280 5.19 31.92 -13.14
C CYS A 280 5.18 31.03 -11.89
N LYS A 281 4.55 29.85 -11.96
CA LYS A 281 4.59 28.84 -10.90
C LYS A 281 5.11 27.53 -11.44
N SER A 282 6.27 27.11 -10.96
CA SER A 282 6.86 25.81 -11.27
C SER A 282 7.04 25.53 -12.77
N GLY A 283 7.29 26.57 -13.56
CA GLY A 283 7.46 26.51 -15.03
C GLY A 283 6.17 26.60 -15.84
N ALA A 284 5.00 26.76 -15.20
CA ALA A 284 3.73 27.05 -15.85
C ALA A 284 3.29 28.49 -15.56
N VAL A 285 2.73 29.15 -16.56
CA VAL A 285 2.21 30.52 -16.43
C VAL A 285 0.77 30.44 -15.95
N GLU A 286 0.52 30.91 -14.72
CA GLU A 286 -0.84 31.09 -14.19
C GLU A 286 -1.24 32.55 -14.29
N CYS A 287 -2.11 32.88 -15.23
CA CYS A 287 -2.70 34.21 -15.37
C CYS A 287 -4.06 34.26 -14.68
N ARG A 288 -4.23 35.23 -13.78
CA ARG A 288 -5.52 35.54 -13.17
C ARG A 288 -5.93 36.94 -13.57
N ARG A 289 -7.20 37.10 -13.96
CA ARG A 289 -7.75 38.41 -14.25
C ARG A 289 -7.89 39.20 -12.96
N MET A 290 -7.52 40.46 -12.96
CA MET A 290 -7.72 41.32 -11.80
C MET A 290 -9.23 41.50 -11.56
N SER A 291 -9.68 41.26 -10.32
CA SER A 291 -11.06 41.50 -9.95
C SER A 291 -11.31 43.00 -9.82
N CYS A 292 -12.24 43.53 -10.62
CA CYS A 292 -12.63 44.93 -10.51
C CYS A 292 -13.47 45.13 -9.25
N PRO A 293 -13.16 46.13 -8.40
CA PRO A 293 -14.03 46.49 -7.30
C PRO A 293 -15.40 46.96 -7.86
N PRO A 294 -16.51 46.73 -7.13
CA PRO A 294 -17.82 47.20 -7.54
C PRO A 294 -17.80 48.73 -7.68
N LEU A 295 -18.24 49.21 -8.84
CA LEU A 295 -18.18 50.63 -9.19
C LEU A 295 -19.57 51.27 -9.05
N GLU A 296 -19.72 52.17 -8.08
CA GLU A 296 -20.91 53.02 -7.93
C GLU A 296 -20.66 54.38 -8.56
N CYS A 297 -21.31 54.66 -9.71
CA CYS A 297 -21.17 55.94 -10.38
C CYS A 297 -22.16 56.99 -9.86
N PRO A 298 -21.76 58.28 -9.82
CA PRO A 298 -22.67 59.39 -9.56
C PRO A 298 -23.87 59.39 -10.53
N PRO A 299 -25.00 60.00 -10.16
CA PRO A 299 -26.20 60.02 -11.01
C PRO A 299 -25.93 60.57 -12.41
N ASP A 300 -24.98 61.50 -12.57
CA ASP A 300 -24.63 62.14 -13.84
C ASP A 300 -23.55 61.42 -14.65
N ALA A 301 -23.14 60.23 -14.19
CA ALA A 301 -22.10 59.44 -14.83
C ALA A 301 -22.58 58.01 -15.11
N LEU A 302 -21.98 57.40 -16.13
CA LEU A 302 -22.16 55.99 -16.45
C LEU A 302 -20.80 55.27 -16.43
N PRO A 303 -20.77 53.97 -16.08
CA PRO A 303 -19.57 53.15 -16.17
C PRO A 303 -19.21 52.90 -17.65
N VAL A 304 -18.01 53.29 -18.06
CA VAL A 304 -17.50 53.16 -19.43
C VAL A 304 -16.17 52.44 -19.43
N HIS A 305 -15.96 51.54 -20.40
CA HIS A 305 -14.68 50.88 -20.62
C HIS A 305 -13.76 51.81 -21.41
N VAL A 306 -12.51 51.96 -20.98
CA VAL A 306 -11.51 52.82 -21.61
C VAL A 306 -10.33 51.95 -22.00
N ASP A 307 -9.85 52.03 -23.24
CA ASP A 307 -8.82 51.14 -23.80
C ASP A 307 -7.50 51.06 -22.99
N THR A 308 -7.28 51.97 -22.03
CA THR A 308 -6.09 52.03 -21.18
C THR A 308 -6.31 51.46 -19.77
N GLN A 309 -7.52 50.99 -19.44
CA GLN A 309 -7.87 50.50 -18.11
C GLN A 309 -8.74 49.25 -18.18
N CYS A 310 -8.37 48.24 -17.38
CA CYS A 310 -9.12 47.01 -17.32
C CYS A 310 -10.55 47.19 -16.79
N CYS A 311 -10.69 47.99 -15.73
CA CYS A 311 -11.96 48.22 -15.07
C CYS A 311 -12.70 49.41 -15.69
N LYS A 312 -14.04 49.33 -15.70
CA LYS A 312 -14.88 50.46 -16.10
C LYS A 312 -14.60 51.65 -15.19
N VAL A 313 -14.69 52.86 -15.75
CA VAL A 313 -14.60 54.11 -15.01
C VAL A 313 -15.84 54.96 -15.24
N CYS A 314 -16.21 55.73 -14.23
CA CYS A 314 -17.35 56.63 -14.35
C CYS A 314 -17.00 57.80 -15.26
N LYS A 315 -17.71 57.91 -16.38
CA LYS A 315 -17.63 59.06 -17.30
C LYS A 315 -18.98 59.76 -17.38
N ALA A 316 -18.96 61.05 -17.66
CA ALA A 316 -20.18 61.85 -17.76
C ALA A 316 -21.14 61.27 -18.81
N LYS A 317 -22.44 61.25 -18.48
CA LYS A 317 -23.48 60.76 -19.40
C LYS A 317 -24.10 61.92 -20.18
N CYS A 318 -24.53 61.68 -21.40
CA CYS A 318 -25.35 62.63 -22.17
C CYS A 318 -26.82 62.16 -22.17
N ILE A 319 -27.76 63.09 -22.13
CA ILE A 319 -29.20 62.78 -22.23
C ILE A 319 -29.77 63.48 -23.46
N TYR A 320 -30.41 62.73 -24.35
CA TYR A 320 -31.05 63.31 -25.54
C TYR A 320 -32.28 62.51 -25.95
N GLY A 321 -33.43 63.19 -26.05
CA GLY A 321 -34.68 62.57 -26.49
C GLY A 321 -35.12 61.39 -25.63
N GLY A 322 -34.85 61.43 -24.32
CA GLY A 322 -35.13 60.33 -23.38
C GLY A 322 -34.11 59.19 -23.40
N LYS A 323 -33.13 59.19 -24.30
CA LYS A 323 -32.03 58.22 -24.33
C LYS A 323 -30.86 58.73 -23.50
N VAL A 324 -30.30 57.86 -22.66
CA VAL A 324 -29.05 58.11 -21.93
C VAL A 324 -27.92 57.49 -22.73
N LEU A 325 -26.91 58.30 -23.06
CA LEU A 325 -25.74 57.92 -23.83
C LEU A 325 -24.52 57.96 -22.91
N ALA A 326 -23.72 56.91 -22.98
CA ALA A 326 -22.42 56.85 -22.32
C ALA A 326 -21.36 57.64 -23.11
N GLU A 327 -20.26 58.01 -22.47
CA GLU A 327 -19.13 58.67 -23.12
C GLU A 327 -18.64 57.88 -24.34
N GLY A 328 -18.42 58.56 -25.47
CA GLY A 328 -18.05 57.96 -26.74
C GLY A 328 -19.22 57.41 -27.56
N GLN A 329 -20.44 57.34 -27.00
CA GLN A 329 -21.58 56.83 -27.74
C GLN A 329 -22.14 57.84 -28.76
N ARG A 330 -22.55 57.35 -29.93
CA ARG A 330 -23.11 58.13 -31.04
C ARG A 330 -24.61 57.94 -31.18
N VAL A 331 -25.28 58.99 -31.61
CA VAL A 331 -26.70 58.99 -31.93
C VAL A 331 -26.97 59.78 -33.21
N LEU A 332 -27.80 59.21 -34.08
CA LEU A 332 -28.27 59.88 -35.28
C LEU A 332 -29.46 60.79 -34.93
N THR A 333 -29.30 62.10 -35.13
CA THR A 333 -30.36 63.11 -34.97
C THR A 333 -30.72 63.70 -36.33
N LYS A 334 -30.45 64.99 -36.57
CA LYS A 334 -30.35 65.58 -37.93
C LYS A 334 -28.95 65.44 -38.52
N SER A 335 -27.97 65.22 -37.66
CA SER A 335 -26.58 64.91 -38.00
C SER A 335 -26.05 63.93 -36.95
N CYS A 336 -25.01 63.18 -37.28
CA CYS A 336 -24.34 62.31 -36.31
C CYS A 336 -23.78 63.15 -35.15
N ARG A 337 -24.05 62.74 -33.91
CA ARG A 337 -23.52 63.37 -32.71
C ARG A 337 -22.96 62.32 -31.78
N GLU A 338 -21.84 62.62 -31.14
CA GLU A 338 -21.13 61.77 -30.18
C GLU A 338 -21.16 62.43 -28.80
N CYS A 339 -21.37 61.65 -27.75
CA CYS A 339 -21.28 62.12 -26.37
C CYS A 339 -19.81 62.26 -25.98
N ARG A 340 -19.36 63.49 -25.73
CA ARG A 340 -18.01 63.80 -25.24
C ARG A 340 -18.08 64.73 -24.03
N ASN A 341 -17.52 64.29 -22.91
CA ASN A 341 -17.53 64.97 -21.62
C ASN A 341 -18.93 65.47 -21.21
N GLY A 342 -19.97 64.66 -21.41
CA GLY A 342 -21.36 65.00 -21.06
C GLY A 342 -22.06 65.96 -22.04
N VAL A 343 -21.43 66.33 -23.17
CA VAL A 343 -22.04 67.17 -24.21
C VAL A 343 -22.08 66.44 -25.56
N LEU A 344 -23.19 66.61 -26.30
CA LEU A 344 -23.34 66.03 -27.63
C LEU A 344 -22.66 66.89 -28.71
N VAL A 345 -21.51 66.43 -29.19
CA VAL A 345 -20.70 67.09 -30.22
C VAL A 345 -21.05 66.52 -31.59
N LYS A 346 -21.18 67.37 -32.61
CA LYS A 346 -21.44 66.92 -33.99
C LYS A 346 -20.19 66.25 -34.57
N VAL A 347 -20.36 65.07 -35.14
CA VAL A 347 -19.31 64.32 -35.84
C VAL A 347 -19.66 64.24 -37.32
N THR A 348 -18.69 64.50 -38.17
CA THR A 348 -18.80 64.30 -39.63
C THR A 348 -18.39 62.87 -39.94
N GLU A 349 -19.35 62.05 -40.35
CA GLU A 349 -19.14 60.66 -40.74
C GLU A 349 -19.67 60.48 -42.17
N THR A 350 -18.84 59.94 -43.06
CA THR A 350 -19.22 59.63 -44.44
C THR A 350 -19.65 58.18 -44.52
N CYS A 351 -20.92 57.93 -44.76
CA CYS A 351 -21.46 56.57 -44.83
C CYS A 351 -21.15 55.90 -46.17
N PRO A 352 -20.72 54.62 -46.17
CA PRO A 352 -20.52 53.86 -47.41
C PRO A 352 -21.85 53.61 -48.13
N PRO A 353 -21.84 53.46 -49.47
CA PRO A 353 -23.04 53.15 -50.24
C PRO A 353 -23.55 51.73 -49.91
N LEU A 354 -24.86 51.60 -49.71
CA LEU A 354 -25.51 50.31 -49.39
C LEU A 354 -26.11 49.68 -50.65
N ASN A 355 -25.87 48.39 -50.83
CA ASN A 355 -26.39 47.60 -51.97
C ASN A 355 -27.76 46.95 -51.67
N CYS A 356 -28.59 47.54 -50.80
CA CYS A 356 -29.89 47.01 -50.40
C CYS A 356 -30.99 48.08 -50.45
N SER A 357 -32.24 47.62 -50.50
CA SER A 357 -33.43 48.49 -50.53
C SER A 357 -33.57 49.27 -49.22
N GLU A 358 -34.17 50.46 -49.26
CA GLU A 358 -34.42 51.30 -48.06
C GLU A 358 -35.23 50.57 -46.98
N LYS A 359 -36.05 49.58 -47.37
CA LYS A 359 -36.82 48.75 -46.45
C LYS A 359 -35.96 47.80 -45.60
N ASP A 360 -34.77 47.48 -46.09
CA ASP A 360 -33.81 46.59 -45.42
C ASP A 360 -32.69 47.37 -44.72
N HIS A 361 -32.81 48.71 -44.65
CA HIS A 361 -31.87 49.54 -43.91
C HIS A 361 -32.13 49.41 -42.42
N VAL A 362 -31.10 49.01 -41.69
CA VAL A 362 -31.11 48.92 -40.24
C VAL A 362 -30.07 49.88 -39.69
N LEU A 363 -30.47 50.77 -38.78
CA LEU A 363 -29.54 51.65 -38.08
C LEU A 363 -28.97 50.92 -36.86
N PRO A 364 -27.66 50.62 -36.83
CA PRO A 364 -27.05 49.96 -35.68
C PRO A 364 -27.08 50.87 -34.44
N GLU A 365 -27.10 50.26 -33.26
CA GLU A 365 -26.88 50.99 -32.02
C GLU A 365 -25.45 51.58 -32.04
N ASN A 366 -25.30 52.80 -31.53
CA ASN A 366 -24.01 53.47 -31.43
C ASN A 366 -23.32 53.84 -32.76
N GLN A 367 -24.02 53.78 -33.89
CA GLN A 367 -23.52 54.20 -35.20
C GLN A 367 -24.49 55.19 -35.87
N CYS A 368 -23.99 55.94 -36.85
CA CYS A 368 -24.77 56.92 -37.59
C CYS A 368 -25.00 56.54 -39.06
N CYS A 369 -24.47 55.39 -39.48
CA CYS A 369 -24.65 54.85 -40.82
C CYS A 369 -25.53 53.61 -40.76
N SER A 370 -26.54 53.55 -41.63
CA SER A 370 -27.36 52.35 -41.78
C SER A 370 -26.53 51.22 -42.39
N VAL A 371 -26.89 49.99 -42.08
CA VAL A 371 -26.38 48.77 -42.70
C VAL A 371 -27.54 47.96 -43.27
N CYS A 372 -27.24 47.01 -44.16
CA CYS A 372 -28.26 46.12 -44.70
C CYS A 372 -28.68 45.07 -43.67
N ARG A 373 -29.94 44.66 -43.67
CA ARG A 373 -30.44 43.55 -42.85
C ARG A 373 -29.62 42.27 -43.07
N GLY A 374 -29.25 41.59 -41.99
CA GLY A 374 -28.36 40.41 -42.04
C GLY A 374 -26.87 40.76 -41.95
N HIS A 375 -26.54 42.03 -41.73
CA HIS A 375 -25.19 42.47 -41.42
C HIS A 375 -24.61 41.71 -40.22
N ASN A 376 -23.35 41.28 -40.32
CA ASN A 376 -22.68 40.52 -39.27
C ASN A 376 -21.81 41.45 -38.41
N PHE A 377 -22.39 41.96 -37.32
CA PHE A 377 -21.71 42.85 -36.37
C PHE A 377 -20.57 42.14 -35.61
N CYS A 378 -20.59 40.81 -35.49
CA CYS A 378 -19.51 40.07 -34.86
C CYS A 378 -18.22 40.06 -35.70
N ALA A 379 -18.30 40.26 -37.02
CA ALA A 379 -17.16 40.27 -37.91
C ALA A 379 -16.41 41.63 -37.93
N GLU A 380 -17.02 42.70 -37.41
CA GLU A 380 -16.46 44.06 -37.42
C GLU A 380 -15.46 44.34 -36.28
N GLY A 381 -15.03 43.32 -35.53
CA GLY A 381 -14.06 43.47 -34.44
C GLY A 381 -14.66 43.49 -33.03
N HIS A 382 -15.93 43.11 -32.87
CA HIS A 382 -16.49 42.77 -31.56
C HIS A 382 -15.80 41.52 -31.00
N ARG A 383 -14.69 41.73 -30.27
CA ARG A 383 -13.96 40.66 -29.58
C ARG A 383 -14.58 40.40 -28.21
N CYS A 384 -15.28 39.27 -28.13
CA CYS A 384 -15.71 38.70 -26.86
C CYS A 384 -14.52 38.00 -26.17
N GLY A 385 -14.52 37.97 -24.84
CA GLY A 385 -13.45 37.35 -24.07
C GLY A 385 -13.41 35.83 -24.19
N GLU A 386 -12.39 35.23 -23.59
CA GLU A 386 -12.25 33.78 -23.49
C GLU A 386 -13.50 33.15 -22.84
N ASN A 387 -13.95 32.01 -23.36
CA ASN A 387 -15.18 31.31 -22.94
C ASN A 387 -16.50 32.08 -23.14
N SER A 388 -16.50 33.12 -23.96
CA SER A 388 -17.73 33.78 -24.45
C SER A 388 -17.86 33.67 -25.97
N GLU A 389 -19.10 33.77 -26.46
CA GLU A 389 -19.45 33.75 -27.88
C GLU A 389 -20.20 35.02 -28.28
N CYS A 390 -19.93 35.51 -29.50
CA CYS A 390 -20.61 36.69 -30.02
C CYS A 390 -21.96 36.29 -30.63
N LYS A 391 -23.06 36.87 -30.13
CA LYS A 391 -24.38 36.79 -30.73
C LYS A 391 -24.66 38.02 -31.59
N ASN A 392 -24.98 37.75 -32.85
CA ASN A 392 -25.34 38.78 -33.82
C ASN A 392 -26.85 39.08 -33.74
N TRP A 393 -27.20 40.28 -33.29
CA TRP A 393 -28.58 40.78 -33.30
C TRP A 393 -28.82 41.69 -34.51
N ASN A 394 -30.07 42.10 -34.72
CA ASN A 394 -30.43 42.94 -35.87
C ASN A 394 -29.74 44.31 -35.85
N THR A 395 -29.47 44.89 -34.68
CA THR A 395 -28.95 46.26 -34.52
C THR A 395 -27.61 46.33 -33.78
N LYS A 396 -27.09 45.19 -33.27
CA LYS A 396 -25.86 45.14 -32.47
C LYS A 396 -25.29 43.73 -32.38
N ALA A 397 -24.04 43.62 -31.93
CA ALA A 397 -23.48 42.39 -31.39
C ALA A 397 -23.45 42.44 -29.85
N THR A 398 -23.76 41.31 -29.21
CA THR A 398 -23.55 41.14 -27.75
C THR A 398 -22.77 39.87 -27.49
N CYS A 399 -21.94 39.87 -26.44
CA CYS A 399 -21.30 38.63 -25.99
C CYS A 399 -22.25 37.86 -25.08
N GLU A 400 -22.20 36.53 -25.14
CA GLU A 400 -22.88 35.62 -24.22
C GLU A 400 -21.87 34.57 -23.75
N CYS A 401 -21.96 34.16 -22.48
CA CYS A 401 -21.10 33.10 -21.99
C CYS A 401 -21.46 31.77 -22.63
N LYS A 402 -20.44 30.95 -22.93
CA LYS A 402 -20.66 29.57 -23.35
C LYS A 402 -21.36 28.80 -22.24
N ASN A 403 -22.07 27.73 -22.61
CA ASN A 403 -22.67 26.82 -21.63
C ASN A 403 -21.60 26.30 -20.65
N GLY A 404 -21.95 26.21 -19.37
CA GLY A 404 -21.01 25.83 -18.30
C GLY A 404 -20.20 27.01 -17.74
N TYR A 405 -20.43 28.24 -18.20
CA TYR A 405 -19.76 29.44 -17.69
C TYR A 405 -20.76 30.52 -17.26
N LEU A 406 -20.43 31.28 -16.21
CA LEU A 406 -21.21 32.41 -15.69
C LEU A 406 -20.52 33.75 -15.92
N SER A 407 -21.31 34.78 -16.21
CA SER A 407 -20.80 36.15 -16.39
C SER A 407 -20.36 36.74 -15.06
N ILE A 408 -19.14 37.28 -15.01
CA ILE A 408 -18.62 37.95 -13.83
C ILE A 408 -19.21 39.36 -13.76
N GLN A 409 -19.85 39.71 -12.64
CA GLN A 409 -20.42 41.05 -12.39
C GLN A 409 -21.41 41.55 -13.48
N GLY A 410 -22.06 40.63 -14.18
CA GLY A 410 -23.03 40.95 -15.25
C GLY A 410 -22.40 41.39 -16.57
N ASP A 411 -21.09 41.24 -16.75
CA ASP A 411 -20.42 41.47 -18.02
C ASP A 411 -20.25 40.16 -18.78
N SER A 412 -21.05 39.97 -19.82
CA SER A 412 -21.08 38.75 -20.63
C SER A 412 -19.90 38.63 -21.61
N ALA A 413 -19.00 39.62 -21.65
CA ALA A 413 -17.71 39.48 -22.29
C ALA A 413 -16.72 38.65 -21.45
N TYR A 414 -17.01 38.41 -20.16
CA TYR A 414 -16.12 37.74 -19.22
C TYR A 414 -16.83 36.63 -18.45
N CYS A 415 -16.39 35.40 -18.70
CA CYS A 415 -17.08 34.21 -18.25
C CYS A 415 -16.13 33.34 -17.44
N GLU A 416 -16.56 32.98 -16.23
CA GLU A 416 -15.86 32.06 -15.34
C GLU A 416 -16.56 30.70 -15.34
N ASP A 417 -15.75 29.66 -15.21
CA ASP A 417 -16.24 28.28 -15.15
C ASP A 417 -17.17 28.07 -13.95
N ILE A 418 -18.27 27.36 -14.16
CA ILE A 418 -19.17 27.00 -13.08
C ILE A 418 -18.62 25.74 -12.44
N ASP A 419 -18.15 25.82 -11.19
CA ASP A 419 -17.78 24.61 -10.46
C ASP A 419 -19.06 23.87 -10.01
N GLU A 420 -19.56 22.96 -10.86
CA GLU A 420 -20.79 22.23 -10.56
C GLU A 420 -20.62 21.28 -9.37
N CYS A 421 -19.39 20.86 -9.07
CA CYS A 421 -19.06 20.02 -7.93
C CYS A 421 -19.15 20.81 -6.61
N ALA A 422 -18.58 22.01 -6.55
CA ALA A 422 -18.65 22.89 -5.37
C ALA A 422 -20.07 23.44 -5.15
N ALA A 423 -20.75 23.82 -6.24
CA ALA A 423 -22.12 24.32 -6.20
C ALA A 423 -23.18 23.22 -5.93
N LYS A 424 -22.78 21.94 -5.92
CA LYS A 424 -23.68 20.77 -5.85
C LYS A 424 -24.75 20.78 -6.96
N MET A 425 -24.38 21.29 -8.13
CA MET A 425 -25.22 21.38 -9.32
C MET A 425 -24.87 20.28 -10.33
N HIS A 426 -24.62 19.06 -9.85
CA HIS A 426 -24.25 17.91 -10.65
C HIS A 426 -25.27 16.77 -10.52
N TYR A 427 -25.36 15.92 -11.54
CA TYR A 427 -26.22 14.74 -11.56
C TYR A 427 -25.51 13.45 -11.13
N CYS A 428 -24.28 13.55 -10.60
CA CYS A 428 -23.52 12.38 -10.11
C CYS A 428 -24.32 11.61 -9.04
N HIS A 429 -24.62 10.34 -9.32
CA HIS A 429 -25.37 9.45 -8.43
C HIS A 429 -24.47 8.76 -7.38
N ALA A 430 -25.06 7.89 -6.56
CA ALA A 430 -24.31 7.13 -5.54
C ALA A 430 -23.15 6.33 -6.17
N ASN A 431 -22.08 6.11 -5.39
CA ASN A 431 -20.85 5.40 -5.79
C ASN A 431 -20.02 6.12 -6.88
N THR A 432 -20.15 7.44 -6.97
CA THR A 432 -19.36 8.30 -7.87
C THR A 432 -18.71 9.46 -7.12
N VAL A 433 -17.67 10.04 -7.73
CA VAL A 433 -16.95 11.24 -7.28
C VAL A 433 -17.06 12.29 -8.39
N CYS A 434 -17.52 13.49 -8.03
CA CYS A 434 -17.62 14.61 -8.98
C CYS A 434 -16.24 15.23 -9.22
N VAL A 435 -15.91 15.48 -10.49
CA VAL A 435 -14.69 16.16 -10.93
C VAL A 435 -15.07 17.33 -11.83
N ASN A 436 -14.71 18.55 -11.42
CA ASN A 436 -14.97 19.77 -12.18
C ASN A 436 -14.00 19.88 -13.37
N LEU A 437 -14.50 20.28 -14.53
CA LEU A 437 -13.72 20.50 -15.76
C LEU A 437 -14.10 21.87 -16.36
N PRO A 438 -13.22 22.49 -17.16
CA PRO A 438 -13.58 23.75 -17.82
C PRO A 438 -14.78 23.60 -18.76
N GLY A 439 -15.94 24.13 -18.35
CA GLY A 439 -17.20 24.16 -19.06
C GLY A 439 -18.12 22.95 -18.82
N SER A 440 -17.73 22.00 -17.95
CA SER A 440 -18.58 20.88 -17.56
C SER A 440 -18.05 20.16 -16.32
N TYR A 441 -18.75 19.15 -15.84
CA TYR A 441 -18.22 18.20 -14.88
C TYR A 441 -18.26 16.77 -15.43
N ARG A 442 -17.57 15.86 -14.75
CA ARG A 442 -17.75 14.42 -14.94
C ARG A 442 -17.88 13.71 -13.59
N CYS A 443 -18.51 12.54 -13.62
CA CYS A 443 -18.66 11.67 -12.46
C CYS A 443 -17.77 10.44 -12.65
N ASP A 444 -16.76 10.28 -11.80
CA ASP A 444 -15.84 9.16 -11.84
C ASP A 444 -16.27 8.08 -10.82
N CYS A 445 -16.23 6.80 -11.22
CA CYS A 445 -16.66 5.71 -10.33
C CYS A 445 -15.69 5.52 -9.17
N VAL A 446 -16.22 5.21 -7.99
CA VAL A 446 -15.41 4.73 -6.86
C VAL A 446 -14.79 3.37 -7.21
N THR A 447 -13.58 3.10 -6.72
CA THR A 447 -12.86 1.84 -6.96
C THR A 447 -13.72 0.61 -6.63
N GLY A 448 -13.85 -0.32 -7.57
CA GLY A 448 -14.70 -1.53 -7.45
C GLY A 448 -16.09 -1.40 -8.07
N TYR A 449 -16.46 -0.21 -8.56
CA TYR A 449 -17.70 0.03 -9.30
C TYR A 449 -17.41 0.31 -10.77
N VAL A 450 -18.26 -0.18 -11.66
CA VAL A 450 -18.16 0.03 -13.11
C VAL A 450 -19.21 1.03 -13.58
N ARG A 451 -18.83 1.83 -14.57
CA ARG A 451 -19.71 2.82 -15.19
C ARG A 451 -20.84 2.12 -15.91
N VAL A 452 -22.07 2.41 -15.52
CA VAL A 452 -23.28 1.99 -16.26
C VAL A 452 -23.69 3.10 -17.22
N ASP A 453 -23.70 4.32 -16.71
CA ASP A 453 -24.01 5.54 -17.47
C ASP A 453 -23.02 6.66 -17.10
N ASP A 454 -23.08 7.79 -17.78
CA ASP A 454 -22.19 8.94 -17.53
C ASP A 454 -22.28 9.47 -16.07
N PHE A 455 -23.36 9.16 -15.36
CA PHE A 455 -23.65 9.64 -14.01
C PHE A 455 -23.75 8.55 -12.93
N SER A 456 -23.72 7.26 -13.31
CA SER A 456 -24.06 6.14 -12.42
C SER A 456 -23.06 4.99 -12.53
N CYS A 457 -22.70 4.42 -11.39
CA CYS A 457 -21.84 3.25 -11.31
C CYS A 457 -22.48 2.16 -10.46
N THR A 458 -22.42 0.91 -10.93
CA THR A 458 -22.91 -0.27 -10.19
C THR A 458 -21.78 -1.21 -9.88
N GLU A 459 -22.01 -2.09 -8.92
CA GLU A 459 -21.12 -3.22 -8.66
C GLU A 459 -21.03 -4.08 -9.92
N HIS A 460 -19.81 -4.46 -10.31
CA HIS A 460 -19.62 -5.43 -11.38
C HIS A 460 -19.71 -6.82 -10.76
N ASP A 461 -20.43 -7.73 -11.40
CA ASP A 461 -20.36 -9.15 -11.04
C ASP A 461 -19.37 -9.83 -11.98
N GLU A 462 -18.09 -9.86 -11.57
CA GLU A 462 -17.01 -10.50 -12.34
C GLU A 462 -17.30 -12.01 -12.54
N CYS A 463 -18.06 -12.63 -11.63
CA CYS A 463 -18.41 -14.04 -11.70
C CYS A 463 -19.52 -14.31 -12.73
N GLY A 464 -20.53 -13.44 -12.79
CA GLY A 464 -21.63 -13.53 -13.76
C GLY A 464 -21.23 -13.13 -15.18
N SER A 465 -20.28 -12.19 -15.32
CA SER A 465 -19.75 -11.73 -16.62
C SER A 465 -18.67 -12.65 -17.21
N GLY A 466 -18.12 -13.56 -16.41
CA GLY A 466 -17.00 -14.42 -16.79
C GLY A 466 -15.66 -13.68 -16.89
N GLN A 467 -15.58 -12.42 -16.43
CA GLN A 467 -14.34 -11.63 -16.37
C GLN A 467 -13.62 -11.83 -15.03
N HIS A 468 -13.46 -13.09 -14.60
CA HIS A 468 -12.72 -13.45 -13.41
C HIS A 468 -11.45 -14.23 -13.76
N ASN A 469 -10.44 -14.15 -12.88
CA ASN A 469 -9.18 -14.90 -13.01
C ASN A 469 -9.17 -16.21 -12.20
N CYS A 470 -10.33 -16.69 -11.76
CA CYS A 470 -10.44 -17.98 -11.07
C CYS A 470 -10.08 -19.15 -12.00
N ASP A 471 -9.45 -20.18 -11.43
CA ASP A 471 -9.17 -21.45 -12.11
C ASP A 471 -10.47 -22.14 -12.54
N GLU A 472 -10.44 -22.95 -13.61
CA GLU A 472 -11.60 -23.77 -14.03
C GLU A 472 -12.08 -24.71 -12.92
N ASN A 473 -11.16 -25.13 -12.04
CA ASN A 473 -11.42 -25.96 -10.87
C ASN A 473 -11.67 -25.15 -9.60
N ALA A 474 -12.00 -23.87 -9.72
CA ALA A 474 -12.42 -23.01 -8.61
C ALA A 474 -13.89 -22.58 -8.72
N ILE A 475 -14.42 -22.12 -7.59
CA ILE A 475 -15.74 -21.50 -7.42
C ILE A 475 -15.48 -20.00 -7.26
N CYS A 476 -16.08 -19.20 -8.13
CA CYS A 476 -16.07 -17.73 -8.08
C CYS A 476 -17.22 -17.25 -7.18
N THR A 477 -16.93 -16.32 -6.28
CA THR A 477 -17.91 -15.65 -5.41
C THR A 477 -17.78 -14.14 -5.56
N ASN A 478 -18.86 -13.45 -5.93
CA ASN A 478 -18.85 -12.01 -6.13
C ASN A 478 -18.86 -11.26 -4.77
N THR A 479 -18.16 -10.14 -4.68
CA THR A 479 -18.03 -9.31 -3.48
C THR A 479 -18.03 -7.82 -3.83
N ILE A 480 -18.37 -6.97 -2.85
CA ILE A 480 -18.49 -5.49 -3.03
C ILE A 480 -17.18 -4.82 -3.49
N ARG A 481 -16.04 -5.53 -3.50
CA ARG A 481 -14.73 -5.05 -3.97
C ARG A 481 -14.10 -5.98 -5.03
N GLY A 482 -14.91 -6.69 -5.81
CA GLY A 482 -14.49 -7.60 -6.88
C GLY A 482 -14.91 -9.04 -6.58
N HIS A 483 -14.08 -10.04 -6.89
CA HIS A 483 -14.44 -11.45 -6.68
C HIS A 483 -13.43 -12.23 -5.83
N SER A 484 -13.89 -13.32 -5.22
CA SER A 484 -13.07 -14.28 -4.48
C SER A 484 -13.16 -15.66 -5.12
N CYS A 485 -12.01 -16.30 -5.33
CA CYS A 485 -11.88 -17.63 -5.92
C CYS A 485 -11.53 -18.67 -4.85
N THR A 486 -12.28 -19.76 -4.78
CA THR A 486 -12.01 -20.88 -3.86
C THR A 486 -11.97 -22.19 -4.63
N CYS A 487 -10.91 -23.00 -4.48
CA CYS A 487 -10.81 -24.28 -5.19
C CYS A 487 -11.98 -25.21 -4.84
N LYS A 488 -12.48 -25.94 -5.85
CA LYS A 488 -13.52 -26.95 -5.68
C LYS A 488 -13.02 -28.07 -4.75
N PRO A 489 -13.94 -28.79 -4.07
CA PRO A 489 -13.56 -29.93 -3.24
C PRO A 489 -12.68 -30.93 -3.99
N GLY A 490 -11.60 -31.40 -3.35
CA GLY A 490 -10.61 -32.28 -3.97
C GLY A 490 -9.53 -31.58 -4.80
N TYR A 491 -9.53 -30.25 -4.85
CA TYR A 491 -8.46 -29.42 -5.40
C TYR A 491 -7.89 -28.50 -4.32
N VAL A 492 -6.59 -28.22 -4.41
CA VAL A 492 -5.86 -27.36 -3.47
C VAL A 492 -5.12 -26.26 -4.23
N GLY A 493 -5.03 -25.08 -3.63
CA GLY A 493 -4.40 -23.91 -4.24
C GLY A 493 -4.96 -22.60 -3.70
N ASN A 494 -4.71 -21.52 -4.43
CA ASN A 494 -5.09 -20.15 -4.06
C ASN A 494 -6.36 -19.66 -4.79
N GLY A 495 -7.10 -20.56 -5.44
CA GLY A 495 -8.33 -20.25 -6.19
C GLY A 495 -8.09 -19.74 -7.62
N THR A 496 -6.99 -19.04 -7.90
CA THR A 496 -6.58 -18.69 -9.28
C THR A 496 -5.75 -19.78 -9.94
N ILE A 497 -5.12 -20.63 -9.14
CA ILE A 497 -4.43 -21.85 -9.56
C ILE A 497 -4.89 -22.96 -8.63
N CYS A 498 -5.60 -23.96 -9.17
CA CYS A 498 -6.09 -25.11 -8.42
C CYS A 498 -5.52 -26.41 -8.98
N ARG A 499 -4.90 -27.22 -8.12
CA ARG A 499 -4.32 -28.52 -8.50
C ARG A 499 -5.09 -29.65 -7.84
N ALA A 500 -5.29 -30.73 -8.57
CA ALA A 500 -5.94 -31.92 -8.03
C ALA A 500 -5.18 -32.46 -6.81
N PHE A 501 -5.91 -32.77 -5.76
CA PHE A 501 -5.40 -33.37 -4.54
C PHE A 501 -5.74 -34.86 -4.52
N CYS A 502 -4.74 -35.70 -4.23
CA CYS A 502 -4.95 -37.11 -3.93
C CYS A 502 -4.56 -37.35 -2.47
N GLU A 503 -5.51 -37.78 -1.65
CA GLU A 503 -5.32 -37.98 -0.20
C GLU A 503 -4.17 -38.96 0.11
N GLU A 504 -4.08 -40.06 -0.64
CA GLU A 504 -3.02 -41.07 -0.48
C GLU A 504 -1.80 -40.83 -1.39
N GLY A 505 -1.82 -39.75 -2.18
CA GLY A 505 -0.79 -39.44 -3.18
C GLY A 505 -0.72 -40.42 -4.36
N CYS A 506 0.11 -40.10 -5.35
CA CYS A 506 0.43 -40.99 -6.47
C CYS A 506 1.87 -41.51 -6.32
N ARG A 507 2.08 -42.81 -6.52
CA ARG A 507 3.38 -43.48 -6.37
C ARG A 507 4.13 -43.58 -7.70
N TYR A 508 5.43 -43.88 -7.61
CA TYR A 508 6.33 -44.12 -8.75
C TYR A 508 6.26 -43.06 -9.88
N GLY A 509 6.16 -41.78 -9.51
CA GLY A 509 6.14 -40.68 -10.47
C GLY A 509 4.79 -40.46 -11.17
N GLY A 510 3.70 -41.04 -10.65
CA GLY A 510 2.35 -40.71 -11.09
C GLY A 510 1.95 -39.28 -10.73
N THR A 511 1.10 -38.67 -11.56
CA THR A 511 0.62 -37.29 -11.37
C THR A 511 -0.86 -37.27 -11.05
N CYS A 512 -1.27 -36.52 -10.03
CA CYS A 512 -2.70 -36.29 -9.74
C CYS A 512 -3.31 -35.44 -10.85
N VAL A 513 -4.19 -36.05 -11.64
CA VAL A 513 -4.89 -35.37 -12.75
C VAL A 513 -6.32 -34.97 -12.40
N ALA A 514 -6.90 -35.61 -11.38
CA ALA A 514 -8.21 -35.30 -10.81
C ALA A 514 -8.24 -35.73 -9.33
N PRO A 515 -9.24 -35.29 -8.54
CA PRO A 515 -9.34 -35.65 -7.13
C PRO A 515 -9.26 -37.18 -6.93
N ASN A 516 -8.28 -37.63 -6.15
CA ASN A 516 -8.00 -39.04 -5.89
C ASN A 516 -7.81 -39.91 -7.17
N LYS A 517 -7.35 -39.33 -8.29
CA LYS A 517 -7.07 -40.05 -9.54
C LYS A 517 -5.67 -39.74 -10.07
N CYS A 518 -4.85 -40.78 -10.10
CA CYS A 518 -3.48 -40.72 -10.58
C CYS A 518 -3.37 -41.10 -12.07
N LEU A 519 -2.54 -40.37 -12.81
CA LEU A 519 -2.05 -40.78 -14.12
C LEU A 519 -0.70 -41.46 -13.95
N CYS A 520 -0.62 -42.73 -14.35
CA CYS A 520 0.55 -43.57 -14.11
C CYS A 520 1.50 -43.61 -15.31
N PRO A 521 2.82 -43.61 -15.08
CA PRO A 521 3.80 -43.82 -16.13
C PRO A 521 3.71 -45.25 -16.72
N SER A 522 4.20 -45.42 -17.96
CA SER A 522 4.17 -46.70 -18.66
C SER A 522 4.79 -47.83 -17.85
N GLY A 523 4.00 -48.87 -17.56
CA GLY A 523 4.42 -50.02 -16.75
C GLY A 523 3.84 -50.03 -15.33
N PHE A 524 3.21 -48.94 -14.89
CA PHE A 524 2.51 -48.86 -13.60
C PHE A 524 1.00 -48.79 -13.77
N THR A 525 0.27 -49.53 -12.93
CA THR A 525 -1.21 -49.59 -12.91
C THR A 525 -1.72 -49.46 -11.47
N GLY A 526 -3.02 -49.17 -11.30
CA GLY A 526 -3.64 -48.98 -9.97
C GLY A 526 -4.12 -47.55 -9.73
N SER A 527 -4.88 -47.33 -8.65
CA SER A 527 -5.48 -46.02 -8.34
C SER A 527 -4.43 -45.00 -7.87
N HIS A 528 -3.31 -45.48 -7.35
CA HIS A 528 -2.16 -44.72 -6.88
C HIS A 528 -0.88 -45.08 -7.63
N CYS A 529 -0.99 -45.74 -8.79
CA CYS A 529 0.13 -46.21 -9.59
C CYS A 529 1.02 -47.21 -8.84
N GLU A 530 0.46 -48.04 -7.97
CA GLU A 530 1.18 -48.89 -7.04
C GLU A 530 1.74 -50.20 -7.63
N LYS A 531 1.39 -50.56 -8.87
CA LYS A 531 1.60 -51.91 -9.40
C LYS A 531 2.39 -51.96 -10.70
#